data_AF-A0ABD0R129-F1
#
_entry.id   AF-A0ABD0R129-F1
#
_cell.length_a   1.000
_cell.length_b   1.000
_cell.length_c   1.000
_cell.angle_alpha   90.00
_cell.angle_beta   90.00
_cell.angle_gamma   90.00
#
_symmetry.space_group_name_H-M   'P 1'
#
loop_
_entity.id
_entity.type
_entity.pdbx_description
1 polymer ?
#
loop_
_entity_poly.entity_id
_entity_poly.type
_entity_poly.pdbx_seq_one_letter_code
_entity_poly.pdbx_strand_id
1 'polypeptide(L)' 'DRSEIPSPEIARYHLHLKDVADEIPAVDPCAAILLLLGRDILRVHKVLEQRSGPHNTPFAQCLELGWVIIGE' A
#
# COMPACT_ATOMS: atom_id res chain seq x y z
N ASP A 1 3.79 -9.01 9.57
CA ASP A 1 5.20 -9.13 9.20
C ASP A 1 5.62 -7.82 8.49
N ARG A 2 6.91 -7.47 8.38
CA ARG A 2 7.34 -6.34 7.54
C ARG A 2 7.09 -6.59 6.05
N SER A 3 6.93 -7.86 5.66
CA SER A 3 6.49 -8.25 4.32
C SER A 3 5.10 -7.71 3.95
N GLU A 4 4.31 -7.26 4.92
CA GLU A 4 2.98 -6.67 4.70
C GLU A 4 3.03 -5.15 4.45
N ILE A 5 4.21 -4.53 4.54
CA ILE A 5 4.37 -3.09 4.29
C ILE A 5 4.51 -2.92 2.76
N PRO A 6 3.67 -2.09 2.12
CA PRO A 6 3.73 -1.89 0.69
C PRO A 6 5.10 -1.33 0.28
N SER A 7 5.62 -1.81 -0.85
CA SER A 7 6.91 -1.38 -1.39
C SER A 7 6.78 -0.82 -2.82
N PRO A 8 7.62 0.15 -3.20
CA PRO A 8 7.63 0.70 -4.56
C PRO A 8 7.89 -0.36 -5.63
N GLU A 9 8.74 -1.34 -5.31
CA GLU A 9 9.12 -2.43 -6.22
C GLU A 9 7.91 -3.24 -6.66
N ILE A 10 6.97 -3.48 -5.74
CA ILE A 10 5.80 -4.31 -6.02
C ILE A 10 4.80 -3.54 -6.90
N ALA A 11 4.59 -2.24 -6.61
CA ALA A 11 3.83 -1.39 -7.52
C ALA A 11 4.43 -1.33 -8.94
N ARG A 12 5.76 -1.27 -9.08
CA ARG A 12 6.41 -1.26 -10.40
C ARG A 12 6.27 -2.57 -11.17
N TYR A 13 6.10 -3.69 -10.46
CA TYR A 13 5.89 -5.00 -11.07
C TYR A 13 4.55 -5.09 -11.83
N HIS A 14 3.53 -4.37 -11.37
CA HIS A 14 2.19 -4.37 -11.96
C HIS A 14 1.98 -3.14 -12.86
N LEU A 15 1.68 -3.36 -14.14
CA LEU A 15 1.53 -2.28 -15.13
C LEU A 15 0.53 -1.20 -14.70
N HIS A 16 -0.59 -1.60 -14.09
CA HIS A 16 -1.67 -0.70 -13.64
C HIS A 16 -1.39 -0.01 -12.29
N LEU A 17 -0.26 -0.31 -11.64
CA LEU A 17 0.16 0.31 -10.37
C LEU A 17 1.44 1.15 -10.53
N LYS A 18 2.05 1.18 -11.72
CA LYS A 18 3.31 1.92 -11.95
C LYS A 18 3.22 3.40 -11.63
N ASP A 19 2.04 3.98 -11.83
CA ASP A 19 1.76 5.40 -11.61
C ASP A 19 1.64 5.77 -10.12
N VAL A 20 1.45 4.80 -9.22
CA VAL A 20 1.48 5.02 -7.76
C VAL A 20 2.80 4.59 -7.12
N ALA A 21 3.71 3.97 -7.88
CA ALA A 21 4.95 3.43 -7.32
C ALA A 21 5.84 4.52 -6.70
N ASP A 22 5.85 5.71 -7.27
CA ASP A 22 6.66 6.83 -6.76
C ASP A 22 5.99 7.55 -5.56
N GLU A 23 4.72 7.23 -5.28
CA GLU A 23 3.96 7.72 -4.11
C GLU A 23 4.11 6.79 -2.89
N ILE A 24 4.65 5.58 -3.10
CA ILE A 24 4.94 4.63 -2.03
C ILE A 24 6.37 4.89 -1.55
N PRO A 25 6.63 5.09 -0.25
CA PRO A 25 7.98 5.19 0.27
C PRO A 25 8.66 3.81 0.33
N ALA A 26 9.99 3.78 0.17
CA ALA A 26 10.76 2.56 0.38
C ALA A 26 10.68 2.09 1.84
N VAL A 27 10.61 0.78 2.04
CA VAL A 27 10.58 0.18 3.38
C VAL A 27 11.93 0.41 4.07
N ASP A 28 11.93 0.96 5.28
CA ASP A 28 13.12 1.09 6.12
C ASP A 28 13.34 -0.20 6.95
N PRO A 29 14.34 -1.04 6.62
CA PRO A 29 14.62 -2.25 7.36
C PRO A 29 15.19 -1.97 8.76
N CYS A 30 15.74 -0.77 8.98
CA CYS A 30 16.36 -0.35 10.23
C CYS A 30 15.38 0.32 11.20
N ALA A 31 14.13 0.56 10.78
CA ALA A 31 13.13 1.18 11.65
C ALA A 31 12.95 0.37 12.94
N ALA A 32 13.05 1.00 14.11
CA ALA A 32 13.00 0.27 15.39
C ALA A 32 11.59 -0.17 15.82
N ILE A 33 10.55 0.38 15.17
CA ILE A 33 9.15 0.20 15.57
C ILE A 33 8.34 -0.28 14.36
N LEU A 34 7.43 -1.22 14.60
CA LEU A 34 6.36 -1.63 13.68
C LEU A 34 5.01 -1.31 14.33
N LEU A 35 4.12 -0.65 13.59
CA LEU A 35 2.79 -0.28 14.06
C LEU A 35 1.72 -1.09 13.33
N LEU A 36 0.74 -1.59 14.09
CA LEU A 36 -0.49 -2.18 13.57
C LEU A 36 -1.64 -1.29 14.00
N LEU A 37 -2.41 -0.79 13.03
CA LEU A 37 -3.53 0.10 13.29
C LEU A 37 -4.82 -0.72 13.37
N GLY A 38 -5.55 -0.53 14.47
CA GLY A 38 -6.86 -1.16 14.67
C GLY A 38 -7.94 -0.54 13.78
N ARG A 39 -8.96 -1.33 13.47
CA ARG A 39 -10.11 -0.90 12.65
C ARG A 39 -11.04 0.09 13.39
N ASP A 40 -10.81 0.33 14.66
CA ASP A 40 -11.47 1.35 15.47
C ASP A 40 -11.06 2.78 15.06
N ILE A 41 -9.90 2.93 14.40
CA ILE A 41 -9.48 4.18 13.77
C ILE A 41 -10.01 4.24 12.34
N LEU A 42 -11.32 4.44 12.17
CA LEU A 42 -11.98 4.40 10.85
C LEU A 42 -11.36 5.38 9.83
N ARG A 43 -10.93 6.54 10.32
CA ARG A 43 -10.40 7.63 9.49
C ARG A 43 -9.18 7.20 8.66
N VAL A 44 -8.24 6.48 9.27
CA VAL A 44 -7.02 6.03 8.57
C VAL A 44 -7.29 4.87 7.61
N HIS A 45 -8.44 4.23 7.69
CA HIS A 45 -8.86 3.14 6.80
C HIS A 45 -9.79 3.61 5.68
N LYS A 46 -10.16 4.89 5.66
CA LYS A 46 -11.04 5.44 4.62
C LYS A 46 -10.27 5.55 3.31
N VAL A 47 -10.77 4.87 2.27
CA VAL A 47 -10.22 4.94 0.91
C VAL A 47 -10.57 6.29 0.28
N LEU A 48 -9.55 6.99 -0.18
CA LEU A 48 -9.64 8.28 -0.89
C LEU A 48 -9.59 8.08 -2.41
N GLU A 49 -8.74 7.16 -2.87
CA GLU A 49 -8.57 6.79 -4.28
C GLU A 49 -8.24 5.30 -4.39
N GLN A 50 -8.53 4.68 -5.53
CA GLN A 50 -8.17 3.30 -5.82
C GLN A 50 -7.65 3.16 -7.25
N ARG A 51 -6.57 2.40 -7.42
CA ARG A 51 -6.08 1.93 -8.73
C ARG A 51 -6.32 0.44 -8.83
N SER A 52 -7.17 0.05 -9.75
CA SER A 52 -7.59 -1.34 -9.94
C SER A 52 -6.96 -1.92 -11.20
N GLY A 53 -6.68 -3.22 -11.17
CA GLY A 53 -6.22 -3.98 -12.33
C GLY A 53 -7.27 -4.94 -12.87
N PRO A 54 -6.86 -5.87 -13.75
CA PRO A 54 -7.65 -7.02 -14.14
C PRO A 54 -8.13 -7.85 -12.94
N HIS A 55 -9.13 -8.70 -13.16
CA HIS A 55 -9.64 -9.60 -12.12
C HIS A 55 -8.52 -10.46 -11.52
N ASN A 56 -8.57 -10.64 -10.19
CA ASN A 56 -7.57 -11.39 -9.41
C ASN A 56 -6.13 -10.89 -9.56
N THR A 57 -5.94 -9.60 -9.76
CA THR A 57 -4.62 -8.95 -9.66
C THR A 57 -4.56 -8.01 -8.47
N PRO A 58 -3.37 -7.74 -7.92
CA PRO A 58 -3.22 -6.78 -6.84
C PRO A 58 -3.76 -5.41 -7.23
N PHE A 59 -4.28 -4.65 -6.26
CA PHE A 59 -4.79 -3.30 -6.48
C PHE A 59 -4.31 -2.37 -5.37
N ALA A 60 -4.20 -1.08 -5.68
CA ALA A 60 -3.72 -0.09 -4.72
C ALA A 60 -4.86 0.79 -4.21
N GLN A 61 -4.79 1.16 -2.92
CA GLN A 61 -5.71 2.09 -2.28
C GLN A 61 -4.92 3.23 -1.64
N CYS A 62 -5.38 4.45 -1.85
CA CYS A 62 -4.87 5.63 -1.15
C CYS A 62 -5.70 5.87 0.10
N LEU A 63 -5.06 5.78 1.26
CA LEU A 63 -5.63 6.07 2.57
C LEU A 63 -5.09 7.43 3.07
N GLU A 64 -5.54 7.89 4.23
CA GLU A 64 -4.96 9.10 4.85
C GLU A 64 -3.46 8.95 5.20
N LEU A 65 -2.95 7.73 5.30
CA LEU A 65 -1.55 7.44 5.60
C LEU A 65 -0.69 7.15 4.35
N GLY A 66 -1.28 7.25 3.16
CA GLY A 66 -0.62 6.98 1.89
C GLY A 66 -1.17 5.74 1.18
N TRP A 67 -0.43 5.29 0.18
CA TRP A 67 -0.82 4.18 -0.68
C TRP A 67 -0.47 2.82 -0.07
N VAL A 68 -1.41 1.88 -0.18
CA VAL A 68 -1.25 0.46 0.18
C VAL A 68 -1.59 -0.42 -1.00
N ILE A 69 -1.02 -1.63 -1.05
CA ILE A 69 -1.29 -2.65 -2.07
C ILE A 69 -2.01 -3.83 -1.41
N ILE A 70 -3.07 -4.33 -2.05
CA ILE A 70 -3.86 -5.45 -1.57
C ILE A 70 -3.78 -6.60 -2.58
N GLY A 71 -3.63 -7.83 -2.06
CA GLY A 71 -3.59 -9.05 -2.87
C GLY A 71 -2.19 -9.45 -3.33
N GLU A 72 -1.16 -8.95 -2.63
CA GLU A 72 0.25 -9.27 -2.81
C GLU A 72 0.58 -10.74 -2.53
#